data_AF-A0A0R0LSK3-F1
#
_entry.id   AF-A0A0R0LSK3-F1
#
_cell.length_a   1.000
_cell.length_b   1.000
_cell.length_c   1.000
_cell.angle_alpha   90.00
_cell.angle_beta   90.00
_cell.angle_gamma   90.00
#
_symmetry.space_group_name_H-M   'P 1'
#
loop_
_entity.id
_entity.type
_entity.pdbx_description
1 polymer ?
#
loop_
_entity_poly.entity_id
_entity_poly.type
_entity_poly.pdbx_seq_one_letter_code
_entity_poly.pdbx_strand_id
1 'polypeptide(L)'
;MKIFVFYFIFITASIENVAQKIYSKILYISRSNSFKAVKLNIYDPCKIDELKKFVIYEPEHRPKCLSSASIDLNQNPETNTGYRYGAKEVWEHLLNLSDNSEYKQVMNGLQFSITTQICKYYLKTKYGYSENPQLFKKLYSIKKNDDLKYLLSFIYTMFLKINLRKFSIPVYILNEIYQIHKHISTIQTKTTINLDFSKIADTCFAILNCIGCEKCRLWGKVQFHGLLTAFNVQNGQQPKCLAEFVYFIQLMTKLTVSCVDVTNFLK
;
A
#
# COMPACT_ATOMS: atom_id res chain seq x y z
N MET A 1 10.05 -53.83 16.62
CA MET A 1 10.55 -52.68 15.85
C MET A 1 9.41 -51.69 15.65
N LYS A 2 9.26 -50.69 16.53
CA LYS A 2 8.19 -49.67 16.43
C LYS A 2 8.73 -48.51 15.59
N ILE A 3 8.15 -48.33 14.41
CA ILE A 3 8.46 -47.22 13.50
C ILE A 3 7.95 -45.93 14.16
N PHE A 4 8.86 -45.06 14.57
CA PHE A 4 8.54 -43.68 14.93
C PHE A 4 8.26 -42.90 13.65
N VAL A 5 6.98 -42.68 13.35
CA VAL A 5 6.55 -41.72 12.34
C VAL A 5 6.76 -40.33 12.94
N PHE A 6 7.87 -39.69 12.58
CA PHE A 6 8.06 -38.25 12.83
C PHE A 6 7.06 -37.49 11.96
N TYR A 7 5.92 -37.10 12.54
CA TYR A 7 5.11 -36.04 11.97
C TYR A 7 5.92 -34.74 12.05
N PHE A 8 6.58 -34.37 10.95
CA PHE A 8 7.05 -33.01 10.75
C PHE A 8 5.83 -32.10 10.70
N ILE A 9 5.46 -31.53 11.84
CA ILE A 9 4.55 -30.39 11.89
C ILE A 9 5.29 -29.24 11.21
N PHE A 10 5.03 -29.03 9.92
CA PHE A 10 5.39 -27.79 9.26
C PHE A 10 4.58 -26.69 9.94
N ILE A 11 5.19 -25.97 10.88
CA ILE A 11 4.59 -24.77 11.48
C ILE A 11 4.47 -23.73 10.36
N THR A 12 3.27 -23.60 9.82
CA THR A 12 2.95 -22.56 8.84
C THR A 12 3.01 -21.21 9.54
N ALA A 13 3.77 -20.28 8.97
CA ALA A 13 3.88 -18.95 9.57
C ALA A 13 2.62 -18.14 9.25
N SER A 14 2.00 -17.56 10.28
CA SER A 14 0.92 -16.59 10.07
C SER A 14 1.46 -15.35 9.35
N ILE A 15 0.57 -14.65 8.65
CA ILE A 15 0.94 -13.46 7.87
C ILE A 15 1.54 -12.36 8.76
N GLU A 16 1.06 -12.23 10.00
CA GLU A 16 1.55 -11.27 10.99
C GLU A 16 2.96 -11.63 11.44
N ASN A 17 3.25 -12.91 11.66
CA ASN A 17 4.59 -13.37 12.03
C ASN A 17 5.59 -13.09 10.89
N VAL A 18 5.19 -13.34 9.64
CA VAL A 18 6.02 -12.99 8.48
C VAL A 18 6.20 -11.48 8.37
N ALA A 19 5.12 -10.69 8.51
CA ALA A 19 5.18 -9.23 8.50
C ALA A 19 6.17 -8.70 9.56
N GLN A 20 6.12 -9.23 10.78
CA GLN A 20 7.04 -8.89 11.86
C GLN A 20 8.49 -9.24 11.53
N LYS A 21 8.76 -10.40 10.92
CA LYS A 21 10.11 -10.84 10.52
C LYS A 21 10.72 -9.97 9.44
N ILE A 22 9.91 -9.52 8.47
CA ILE A 22 10.40 -8.73 7.34
C ILE A 22 10.35 -7.21 7.57
N TYR A 23 9.69 -6.75 8.64
CA TYR A 23 9.39 -5.34 8.92
C TYR A 23 10.59 -4.41 8.74
N SER A 24 11.72 -4.71 9.35
CA SER A 24 12.92 -3.86 9.27
C SER A 24 13.53 -3.85 7.87
N LYS A 25 13.52 -4.99 7.17
CA LYS A 25 14.07 -5.15 5.82
C LYS A 25 13.25 -4.39 4.79
N ILE A 26 11.92 -4.51 4.85
CA ILE A 26 11.05 -3.81 3.89
C ILE A 26 11.10 -2.29 4.08
N LEU A 27 11.23 -1.82 5.33
CA LEU A 27 11.49 -0.40 5.61
C LEU A 27 12.86 0.06 5.11
N TYR A 28 13.91 -0.75 5.27
CA TYR A 28 15.23 -0.43 4.75
C TYR A 28 15.23 -0.30 3.22
N ILE A 29 14.62 -1.27 2.52
CA ILE A 29 14.49 -1.25 1.05
C ILE A 29 13.73 -0.01 0.60
N SER A 30 12.53 0.23 1.13
CA SER A 30 11.66 1.35 0.71
C SER A 30 12.27 2.73 0.94
N ARG A 31 13.18 2.88 1.90
CA ARG A 31 13.89 4.13 2.20
C ARG A 31 15.19 4.32 1.41
N SER A 32 15.65 3.29 0.69
CA SER A 32 16.89 3.33 -0.10
C SER A 32 16.78 4.24 -1.32
N ASN A 33 17.91 4.69 -1.87
CA ASN A 33 17.93 5.59 -3.03
C ASN A 33 17.19 5.04 -4.26
N SER A 34 17.16 3.72 -4.44
CA SER A 34 16.47 3.06 -5.55
C SER A 34 14.95 3.03 -5.41
N PHE A 35 14.41 3.19 -4.18
CA PHE A 35 12.99 3.00 -3.90
C PHE A 35 12.31 4.18 -3.19
N LYS A 36 13.07 5.14 -2.64
CA LYS A 36 12.52 6.25 -1.87
C LYS A 36 11.78 7.31 -2.69
N ALA A 37 11.92 7.31 -4.02
CA ALA A 37 11.39 8.38 -4.86
C ALA A 37 10.56 7.86 -6.04
N VAL A 38 9.56 8.65 -6.42
CA VAL A 38 8.59 8.32 -7.47
C VAL A 38 8.39 9.52 -8.39
N LYS A 39 8.13 9.25 -9.67
CA LYS A 39 7.78 10.28 -10.65
C LYS A 39 6.28 10.22 -10.90
N LEU A 40 5.53 11.13 -10.31
CA LEU A 40 4.09 11.25 -10.55
C LEU A 40 3.65 12.70 -10.63
N ASN A 41 2.59 12.95 -11.40
CA ASN A 41 1.88 14.20 -11.35
C ASN A 41 0.82 14.13 -10.24
N ILE A 42 0.89 15.02 -9.24
CA ILE A 42 -0.17 15.19 -8.24
C ILE A 42 -1.11 16.35 -8.56
N TYR A 43 -0.86 17.10 -9.63
CA TYR A 43 -1.60 18.31 -10.01
C TYR A 43 -2.56 18.10 -11.17
N ASP A 44 -2.84 16.84 -11.53
CA ASP A 44 -3.92 16.54 -12.48
C ASP A 44 -5.25 17.08 -11.94
N PRO A 45 -6.07 17.71 -12.80
CA PRO A 45 -7.33 18.30 -12.37
C PRO A 45 -8.36 17.24 -12.02
N CYS A 46 -9.22 17.55 -11.05
CA CYS A 46 -10.42 16.76 -10.79
C CYS A 46 -11.42 16.94 -11.94
N LYS A 47 -11.83 15.82 -12.54
CA LYS A 47 -12.77 15.79 -13.66
C LYS A 47 -14.18 15.30 -13.26
N ILE A 48 -14.40 15.06 -11.97
CA ILE A 48 -15.67 14.54 -11.43
C ILE A 48 -16.41 15.69 -10.78
N ASP A 49 -17.52 16.11 -11.38
CA ASP A 49 -18.22 17.35 -11.02
C ASP A 49 -18.68 17.38 -9.57
N GLU A 50 -19.17 16.25 -9.06
CA GLU A 50 -19.63 16.10 -7.67
C GLU A 50 -18.49 16.29 -6.65
N LEU A 51 -17.26 15.98 -7.07
CA LEU A 51 -16.07 16.05 -6.22
C LEU A 51 -15.27 17.34 -6.38
N LYS A 52 -15.48 18.12 -7.45
CA LYS A 52 -14.73 19.36 -7.73
C LYS A 52 -14.76 20.35 -6.56
N LYS A 53 -15.90 20.48 -5.89
CA LYS A 53 -16.08 21.38 -4.74
C LYS A 53 -15.18 21.08 -3.54
N PHE A 54 -14.60 19.88 -3.46
CA PHE A 54 -13.70 19.48 -2.38
C PHE A 54 -12.23 19.77 -2.70
N VAL A 55 -11.93 20.21 -3.92
CA VAL A 55 -10.58 20.56 -4.35
C VAL A 55 -10.42 22.07 -4.22
N ILE A 56 -9.55 22.49 -3.29
CA ILE A 56 -9.31 23.91 -3.00
C ILE A 56 -8.43 24.57 -4.09
N TYR A 57 -7.74 23.78 -4.91
CA TYR A 57 -6.82 24.27 -5.93
C TYR A 57 -7.45 24.19 -7.33
N GLU A 58 -7.88 25.34 -7.85
CA GLU A 58 -8.17 25.54 -9.27
C GLU A 58 -6.89 25.84 -10.09
N PRO A 59 -6.89 25.61 -11.41
CA PRO A 59 -5.69 25.35 -12.22
C PRO A 59 -4.73 26.54 -12.45
N GLU A 60 -5.07 27.74 -11.97
CA GLU A 60 -4.34 28.98 -12.27
C GLU A 60 -3.01 29.10 -11.52
N HIS A 61 -2.84 28.37 -10.42
CA HIS A 61 -1.58 28.31 -9.66
C HIS A 61 -0.76 27.05 -9.95
N ARG A 62 -0.83 26.50 -11.18
CA ARG A 62 0.11 25.47 -11.60
C ARG A 62 1.51 26.11 -11.74
N PRO A 63 2.51 25.76 -10.92
CA PRO A 63 3.89 26.05 -11.30
C PRO A 63 4.13 25.35 -12.64
N LYS A 64 4.38 26.15 -13.70
CA LYS A 64 4.53 25.72 -15.10
C LYS A 64 5.64 24.66 -15.33
N CYS A 65 6.39 24.27 -14.30
CA CYS A 65 7.57 23.40 -14.37
C CYS A 65 7.55 22.15 -13.44
N LEU A 66 6.39 21.63 -13.02
CA LEU A 66 6.33 20.49 -12.08
C LEU A 66 5.78 19.17 -12.65
N SER A 67 5.95 18.92 -13.95
CA SER A 67 5.51 17.69 -14.62
C SER A 67 6.57 16.57 -14.69
N SER A 68 7.72 16.69 -14.03
CA SER A 68 8.80 15.68 -14.13
C SER A 68 9.68 15.52 -12.88
N ALA A 69 9.41 16.26 -11.79
CA ALA A 69 10.22 16.19 -10.59
C ALA A 69 10.01 14.86 -9.85
N SER A 70 11.12 14.24 -9.45
CA SER A 70 11.12 13.05 -8.60
C SER A 70 10.70 13.46 -7.18
N ILE A 71 9.64 12.88 -6.64
CA ILE A 71 9.13 13.17 -5.28
C ILE A 71 9.76 12.16 -4.31
N ASP A 72 10.51 12.64 -3.33
CA ASP A 72 11.07 11.82 -2.25
C ASP A 72 9.98 11.52 -1.20
N LEU A 73 9.64 10.24 -1.04
CA LEU A 73 8.61 9.74 -0.14
C LEU A 73 9.05 9.74 1.34
N ASN A 74 10.36 9.75 1.62
CA ASN A 74 10.86 9.89 2.99
C ASN A 74 10.64 11.31 3.51
N GLN A 75 10.71 12.31 2.64
CA GLN A 75 10.39 13.70 2.96
C GLN A 75 8.88 13.95 3.03
N ASN A 76 8.09 13.07 2.42
CA ASN A 76 6.63 13.16 2.33
C ASN A 76 5.95 11.92 2.93
N PRO A 77 6.15 11.60 4.23
CA PRO A 77 5.58 10.39 4.82
C PRO A 77 4.04 10.45 4.85
N GLU A 78 3.41 9.28 4.76
CA GLU A 78 1.97 9.10 4.95
C GLU A 78 1.64 9.23 6.43
N THR A 79 0.99 10.33 6.80
CA THR A 79 0.71 10.67 8.20
C THR A 79 -0.68 11.28 8.30
N ASN A 80 -1.16 11.51 9.52
CA ASN A 80 -2.35 12.31 9.72
C ASN A 80 -2.13 13.74 9.17
N THR A 81 -2.97 14.16 8.24
CA THR A 81 -2.97 15.50 7.64
C THR A 81 -4.13 16.36 8.10
N GLY A 82 -5.07 15.79 8.86
CA GLY A 82 -6.35 16.45 9.17
C GLY A 82 -7.33 16.51 8.00
N TYR A 83 -7.05 15.87 6.86
CA TYR A 83 -7.97 15.81 5.72
C TYR A 83 -9.29 15.13 6.09
N ARG A 84 -10.39 15.89 6.03
CA ARG A 84 -11.74 15.44 6.40
C ARG A 84 -12.80 15.83 5.37
N TYR A 85 -12.79 17.08 4.91
CA TYR A 85 -13.75 17.60 3.94
C TYR A 85 -13.54 16.94 2.57
N GLY A 86 -14.57 16.27 2.03
CA GLY A 86 -14.50 15.50 0.78
C GLY A 86 -13.91 14.10 0.90
N ALA A 87 -13.36 13.72 2.06
CA ALA A 87 -12.71 12.42 2.22
C ALA A 87 -13.70 11.25 2.14
N LYS A 88 -14.89 11.42 2.71
CA LYS A 88 -15.95 10.40 2.69
C LYS A 88 -16.44 10.17 1.25
N GLU A 89 -16.71 11.25 0.54
CA GLU A 89 -17.26 11.26 -0.81
C GLU A 89 -16.28 10.61 -1.80
N VAL A 90 -14.97 10.89 -1.67
CA VAL A 90 -13.94 10.20 -2.46
C VAL A 90 -13.99 8.68 -2.23
N TRP A 91 -14.08 8.23 -0.98
CA TRP A 91 -14.17 6.80 -0.68
C TRP A 91 -15.47 6.18 -1.18
N GLU A 92 -16.60 6.87 -1.09
CA GLU A 92 -17.87 6.39 -1.65
C GLU A 92 -17.77 6.20 -3.16
N HIS A 93 -17.18 7.14 -3.90
CA HIS A 93 -16.95 7.00 -5.34
C HIS A 93 -16.05 5.80 -5.66
N LEU A 94 -14.95 5.62 -4.91
CA LEU A 94 -14.06 4.47 -5.09
C LEU A 94 -14.80 3.16 -4.80
N LEU A 95 -15.51 3.05 -3.69
CA LEU A 95 -16.20 1.81 -3.29
C LEU A 95 -17.36 1.44 -4.21
N ASN A 96 -18.02 2.43 -4.82
CA ASN A 96 -19.15 2.23 -5.72
C ASN A 96 -18.73 1.89 -7.16
N LEU A 97 -17.43 1.85 -7.49
CA LEU A 97 -16.97 1.44 -8.83
C LEU A 97 -17.30 0.00 -9.18
N SER A 98 -17.51 -0.87 -8.19
CA SER A 98 -17.78 -2.28 -8.42
C SER A 98 -18.47 -2.92 -7.23
N ASP A 99 -19.49 -3.73 -7.51
CA ASP A 99 -20.19 -4.54 -6.50
C ASP A 99 -19.49 -5.85 -6.13
N ASN A 100 -18.42 -6.22 -6.85
CA ASN A 100 -17.59 -7.38 -6.54
C ASN A 100 -17.11 -7.32 -5.08
N SER A 101 -17.38 -8.39 -4.32
CA SER A 101 -17.05 -8.47 -2.90
C SER A 101 -15.54 -8.43 -2.63
N GLU A 102 -14.73 -9.03 -3.50
CA GLU A 102 -13.28 -9.02 -3.39
C GLU A 102 -12.70 -7.62 -3.69
N TYR A 103 -13.29 -6.87 -4.64
CA TYR A 103 -12.97 -5.45 -4.84
C TYR A 103 -13.22 -4.63 -3.57
N LYS A 104 -14.42 -4.77 -2.99
CA LYS A 104 -14.76 -4.09 -1.73
C LYS A 104 -13.79 -4.50 -0.62
N GLN A 105 -13.40 -5.76 -0.58
CA GLN A 105 -12.43 -6.27 0.39
C GLN A 105 -11.03 -5.64 0.22
N VAL A 106 -10.53 -5.53 -1.01
CA VAL A 106 -9.27 -4.84 -1.32
C VAL A 106 -9.32 -3.38 -0.89
N MET A 107 -10.39 -2.66 -1.25
CA MET A 107 -10.56 -1.25 -0.91
C MET A 107 -10.64 -1.03 0.60
N ASN A 108 -11.38 -1.88 1.31
CA ASN A 108 -11.48 -1.84 2.77
C ASN A 108 -10.11 -2.11 3.44
N GLY A 109 -9.36 -3.09 2.95
CA GLY A 109 -8.02 -3.39 3.45
C GLY A 109 -7.05 -2.23 3.25
N LEU A 110 -7.10 -1.57 2.09
CA LEU A 110 -6.32 -0.38 1.80
C LEU A 110 -6.72 0.80 2.68
N GLN A 111 -8.02 1.09 2.80
CA GLN A 111 -8.55 2.15 3.66
C GLN A 111 -8.15 1.93 5.13
N PHE A 112 -8.18 0.68 5.59
CA PHE A 112 -7.77 0.34 6.95
C PHE A 112 -6.25 0.49 7.14
N SER A 113 -5.44 0.13 6.14
CA SER A 113 -3.99 0.42 6.16
C SER A 113 -3.72 1.91 6.37
N ILE A 114 -4.37 2.79 5.59
CA ILE A 114 -4.26 4.25 5.72
C ILE A 114 -4.72 4.72 7.11
N THR A 115 -5.83 4.18 7.61
CA THR A 115 -6.35 4.50 8.95
C THR A 115 -5.33 4.16 10.04
N THR A 116 -4.68 2.99 9.95
CA THR A 116 -3.61 2.58 10.87
C THR A 116 -2.42 3.54 10.79
N GLN A 117 -1.99 3.96 9.59
CA GLN A 117 -0.90 4.93 9.42
C GLN A 117 -1.24 6.30 10.02
N ILE A 118 -2.48 6.77 9.86
CA ILE A 118 -2.97 8.02 10.48
C ILE A 118 -2.92 7.91 12.01
N CYS A 119 -3.30 6.77 12.59
CA CYS A 119 -3.25 6.58 14.03
C CYS A 119 -1.81 6.44 14.55
N LYS A 120 -0.92 5.80 13.77
CA LYS A 120 0.50 5.65 14.11
C LYS A 120 1.25 6.98 14.05
N TYR A 121 1.03 7.75 13.00
CA TYR A 121 1.70 9.03 12.77
C TYR A 121 0.70 10.17 12.93
N TYR A 122 0.15 10.30 14.14
CA TYR A 122 -1.04 11.12 14.39
C TYR A 122 -0.77 12.62 14.58
N LEU A 123 0.19 12.98 15.43
CA LEU A 123 0.53 14.38 15.67
C LEU A 123 2.03 14.59 15.49
N LYS A 124 2.40 15.53 14.62
CA LYS A 124 3.81 15.91 14.42
C LYS A 124 4.28 16.75 15.60
N THR A 125 5.36 16.32 16.23
CA THR A 125 6.06 17.00 17.33
C THR A 125 7.50 17.33 16.92
N LYS A 126 8.24 18.05 17.77
CA LYS A 126 9.68 18.29 17.56
C LYS A 126 10.53 17.01 17.58
N TYR A 127 10.04 15.93 18.18
CA TYR A 127 10.77 14.66 18.34
C TYR A 127 10.31 13.58 17.35
N GLY A 128 9.48 13.92 16.37
CA GLY A 128 8.86 12.97 15.45
C GLY A 128 7.35 12.96 15.60
N TYR A 129 6.70 11.83 15.34
CA TYR A 129 5.25 11.71 15.43
C TYR A 129 4.83 10.99 16.70
N SER A 130 3.80 11.48 17.37
CA SER A 130 3.11 10.73 18.43
C SER A 130 1.97 9.91 17.85
N GLU A 131 1.70 8.77 18.48
CA GLU A 131 0.64 7.84 18.12
C GLU A 131 -0.69 8.22 18.81
N ASN A 132 -1.82 7.73 18.30
CA ASN A 132 -3.14 7.87 18.92
C ASN A 132 -3.86 6.51 19.06
N PRO A 133 -3.54 5.73 20.11
CA PRO A 133 -4.14 4.41 20.34
C PRO A 133 -5.64 4.44 20.60
N GLN A 134 -6.16 5.52 21.22
CA GLN A 134 -7.59 5.65 21.51
C GLN A 134 -8.41 5.78 20.23
N LEU A 135 -7.94 6.61 19.30
CA LEU A 135 -8.56 6.73 17.97
C LEU A 135 -8.49 5.41 17.21
N PHE A 136 -7.34 4.72 17.25
CA PHE A 136 -7.20 3.40 16.63
C PHE A 136 -8.25 2.41 17.17
N LYS A 137 -8.37 2.29 18.50
CA LYS A 137 -9.36 1.40 19.14
C LYS A 137 -10.80 1.72 18.71
N LYS A 138 -11.14 2.99 18.53
CA LYS A 138 -12.46 3.41 18.03
C LYS A 138 -12.72 3.03 16.57
N LEU A 139 -11.68 3.02 15.73
CA LEU A 139 -11.80 2.77 14.29
C LEU A 139 -11.57 1.29 13.91
N TYR A 140 -10.94 0.52 14.79
CA TYR A 140 -10.64 -0.90 14.64
C TYR A 140 -11.91 -1.75 14.55
N SER A 141 -11.88 -2.74 13.67
CA SER A 141 -12.78 -3.89 13.73
C SER A 141 -12.05 -5.14 13.22
N ILE A 142 -12.47 -6.31 13.68
CA ILE A 142 -11.91 -7.59 13.25
C ILE A 142 -12.01 -7.72 11.71
N LYS A 143 -13.18 -7.41 11.14
CA LYS A 143 -13.40 -7.43 9.69
C LYS A 143 -12.42 -6.57 8.90
N LYS A 144 -12.14 -5.34 9.36
CA LYS A 144 -11.18 -4.44 8.69
C LYS A 144 -9.75 -5.00 8.76
N ASN A 145 -9.40 -5.61 9.89
CA ASN A 145 -8.10 -6.27 10.05
C ASN A 145 -7.97 -7.49 9.13
N ASP A 146 -9.03 -8.29 8.99
CA ASP A 146 -9.06 -9.42 8.07
C ASP A 146 -8.94 -8.96 6.61
N ASP A 147 -9.58 -7.84 6.23
CA ASP A 147 -9.47 -7.25 4.89
C ASP A 147 -8.06 -6.74 4.59
N LEU A 148 -7.38 -6.14 5.58
CA LEU A 148 -5.97 -5.77 5.47
C LEU A 148 -5.07 -7.00 5.26
N LYS A 149 -5.29 -8.07 6.04
CA LYS A 149 -4.51 -9.31 5.90
C LYS A 149 -4.77 -10.01 4.57
N TYR A 150 -6.01 -10.01 4.10
CA TYR A 150 -6.37 -10.53 2.78
C TYR A 150 -5.62 -9.80 1.67
N LEU A 151 -5.63 -8.46 1.70
CA LEU A 151 -4.88 -7.65 0.75
C LEU A 151 -3.37 -7.88 0.86
N LEU A 152 -2.81 -7.92 2.07
CA LEU A 152 -1.39 -8.18 2.27
C LEU A 152 -0.98 -9.55 1.74
N SER A 153 -1.81 -10.58 1.94
CA SER A 153 -1.58 -11.94 1.42
C SER A 153 -1.53 -11.95 -0.11
N PHE A 154 -2.45 -11.23 -0.76
CA PHE A 154 -2.42 -11.05 -2.21
C PHE A 154 -1.13 -10.36 -2.67
N ILE A 155 -0.74 -9.24 -2.05
CA ILE A 155 0.49 -8.53 -2.42
C ILE A 155 1.73 -9.39 -2.23
N TYR A 156 1.84 -10.12 -1.12
CA TYR A 156 2.93 -11.08 -0.91
C TYR A 156 2.94 -12.20 -1.96
N THR A 157 1.78 -12.72 -2.34
CA THR A 157 1.66 -13.74 -3.39
C THR A 157 2.16 -13.18 -4.74
N MET A 158 1.82 -11.94 -5.07
CA MET A 158 2.28 -11.30 -6.32
C MET A 158 3.77 -10.98 -6.28
N PHE A 159 4.29 -10.56 -5.13
CA PHE A 159 5.71 -10.28 -4.96
C PHE A 159 6.59 -11.49 -5.30
N LEU A 160 6.19 -12.69 -4.86
CA LEU A 160 6.88 -13.94 -5.18
C LEU A 160 6.93 -14.26 -6.68
N LYS A 161 6.02 -13.69 -7.49
CA LYS A 161 5.93 -13.92 -8.95
C LYS A 161 6.73 -12.90 -9.78
N ILE A 162 7.29 -11.85 -9.16
CA ILE A 162 8.03 -10.81 -9.88
C ILE A 162 9.45 -11.30 -10.22
N ASN A 163 9.83 -11.20 -11.49
CA ASN A 163 11.17 -11.52 -11.95
C ASN A 163 12.13 -10.34 -11.71
N LEU A 164 12.87 -10.42 -10.61
CA LEU A 164 13.83 -9.39 -10.17
C LEU A 164 14.98 -9.16 -11.15
N ARG A 165 15.32 -10.14 -12.01
CA ARG A 165 16.42 -10.02 -12.98
C ARG A 165 16.15 -8.93 -14.04
N LYS A 166 14.92 -8.46 -14.17
CA LYS A 166 14.53 -7.38 -15.09
C LYS A 166 15.02 -6.00 -14.65
N PHE A 167 15.41 -5.83 -13.40
CA PHE A 167 15.72 -4.53 -12.83
C PHE A 167 17.20 -4.42 -12.46
N SER A 168 17.79 -3.26 -12.72
CA SER A 168 19.11 -2.93 -12.19
C SER A 168 18.96 -2.46 -10.75
N ILE A 169 19.06 -3.40 -9.80
CA ILE A 169 18.96 -3.16 -8.36
C ILE A 169 20.34 -3.40 -7.73
N PRO A 170 20.83 -2.50 -6.85
CA PRO A 170 22.09 -2.73 -6.14
C PRO A 170 22.08 -4.06 -5.37
N VAL A 171 23.19 -4.80 -5.45
CA VAL A 171 23.30 -6.17 -4.90
C VAL A 171 22.89 -6.26 -3.42
N TYR A 172 23.26 -5.27 -2.60
CA TYR A 172 22.90 -5.24 -1.19
C TYR A 172 21.39 -5.13 -0.95
N ILE A 173 20.66 -4.37 -1.79
CA ILE A 173 19.19 -4.29 -1.74
C ILE A 173 18.58 -5.60 -2.24
N LEU A 174 19.15 -6.17 -3.30
CA LEU A 174 18.68 -7.42 -3.88
C LEU A 174 18.79 -8.58 -2.86
N ASN A 175 19.85 -8.60 -2.05
CA ASN A 175 20.01 -9.56 -0.96
C ASN A 175 18.89 -9.43 0.09
N GLU A 176 18.54 -8.21 0.50
CA GLU A 176 17.41 -7.98 1.41
C GLU A 176 16.08 -8.44 0.80
N ILE A 177 15.85 -8.17 -0.48
CA ILE A 177 14.68 -8.65 -1.23
C ILE A 177 14.61 -10.18 -1.19
N TYR A 178 15.72 -10.89 -1.43
CA TYR A 178 15.73 -12.36 -1.37
C TYR A 178 15.46 -12.91 0.03
N GLN A 179 15.91 -12.24 1.09
CA GLN A 179 15.56 -12.63 2.46
C GLN A 179 14.05 -12.45 2.72
N ILE A 180 13.45 -11.37 2.21
CA ILE A 180 11.99 -11.18 2.26
C ILE A 180 11.27 -12.29 1.50
N HIS A 181 11.71 -12.63 0.28
CA HIS A 181 11.16 -13.75 -0.49
C HIS A 181 11.16 -15.06 0.32
N LYS A 182 12.28 -15.37 0.98
CA LYS A 182 12.42 -16.58 1.82
C LYS A 182 11.37 -16.60 2.93
N HIS A 183 11.17 -15.50 3.64
CA HIS A 183 10.16 -15.43 4.70
C HIS A 183 8.72 -15.51 4.16
N ILE A 184 8.41 -14.79 3.08
CA ILE A 184 7.07 -14.82 2.47
C ILE A 184 6.73 -16.23 1.93
N SER A 185 7.71 -16.95 1.38
CA SER A 185 7.51 -18.31 0.86
C SER A 185 7.08 -19.35 1.92
N THR A 186 7.19 -19.03 3.21
CA THR A 186 6.74 -19.89 4.31
C THR A 186 5.23 -19.81 4.60
N ILE A 187 4.52 -18.87 3.96
CA ILE A 187 3.06 -18.75 4.04
C ILE A 187 2.43 -19.80 3.13
N GLN A 188 1.54 -20.64 3.66
CA GLN A 188 0.91 -21.73 2.88
C GLN A 188 -0.16 -21.21 1.90
N THR A 189 -0.84 -20.12 2.23
CA THR A 189 -1.94 -19.58 1.43
C THR A 189 -1.44 -18.67 0.31
N LYS A 190 -1.67 -19.09 -0.94
CA LYS A 190 -1.56 -18.22 -2.11
C LYS A 190 -2.91 -17.55 -2.33
N THR A 191 -2.94 -16.22 -2.28
CA THR A 191 -4.16 -15.45 -2.51
C THR A 191 -4.15 -14.89 -3.93
N THR A 192 -5.21 -15.19 -4.67
CA THR A 192 -5.57 -14.52 -5.93
C THR A 192 -6.91 -13.83 -5.74
N ILE A 193 -7.13 -12.76 -6.48
CA ILE A 193 -8.33 -11.93 -6.40
C ILE A 193 -9.06 -11.99 -7.73
N ASN A 194 -10.30 -12.45 -7.74
CA ASN A 194 -11.14 -12.49 -8.95
C ASN A 194 -11.69 -11.09 -9.28
N LEU A 195 -10.81 -10.26 -9.82
CA LEU A 195 -11.08 -8.88 -10.18
C LEU A 195 -10.24 -8.47 -11.40
N ASP A 196 -10.88 -7.85 -12.38
CA ASP A 196 -10.21 -7.17 -13.48
C ASP A 196 -9.98 -5.70 -13.12
N PHE A 197 -8.99 -5.44 -12.26
CA PHE A 197 -8.70 -4.08 -11.79
C PHE A 197 -8.27 -3.14 -12.93
N SER A 198 -7.73 -3.69 -14.02
CA SER A 198 -7.26 -2.90 -15.17
C SER A 198 -8.40 -2.11 -15.83
N LYS A 199 -9.63 -2.65 -15.83
CA LYS A 199 -10.82 -1.98 -16.39
C LYS A 199 -11.30 -0.77 -15.60
N ILE A 200 -10.98 -0.71 -14.31
CA ILE A 200 -11.44 0.36 -13.41
C ILE A 200 -10.31 1.30 -12.95
N ALA A 201 -9.06 0.95 -13.25
CA ALA A 201 -7.88 1.67 -12.78
C ALA A 201 -7.88 3.15 -13.21
N ASP A 202 -8.22 3.45 -14.46
CA ASP A 202 -8.27 4.83 -14.96
C ASP A 202 -9.32 5.66 -14.21
N THR A 203 -10.49 5.08 -13.91
CA THR A 203 -11.53 5.71 -13.11
C THR A 203 -11.07 5.93 -11.67
N CYS A 204 -10.38 4.97 -11.07
CA CYS A 204 -9.75 5.14 -9.76
C CYS A 204 -8.79 6.34 -9.76
N PHE A 205 -7.90 6.46 -10.75
CA PHE A 205 -6.97 7.60 -10.83
C PHE A 205 -7.68 8.93 -11.06
N ALA A 206 -8.77 8.95 -11.84
CA ALA A 206 -9.61 10.14 -12.00
C ALA A 206 -10.23 10.59 -10.66
N ILE A 207 -10.68 9.65 -9.82
CA ILE A 207 -11.18 9.94 -8.46
C ILE A 207 -10.05 10.44 -7.55
N LEU A 208 -8.87 9.82 -7.61
CA LEU A 208 -7.71 10.26 -6.81
C LEU A 208 -7.29 11.70 -7.12
N ASN A 209 -7.46 12.17 -8.36
CA ASN A 209 -7.23 13.57 -8.74
C ASN A 209 -8.17 14.56 -8.04
N CYS A 210 -9.25 14.07 -7.42
CA CYS A 210 -10.20 14.87 -6.65
C CYS A 210 -9.90 14.93 -5.15
N ILE A 211 -8.81 14.32 -4.69
CA ILE A 211 -8.38 14.43 -3.28
C ILE A 211 -7.78 15.82 -3.03
N GLY A 212 -8.39 16.65 -2.18
CA GLY A 212 -7.91 18.01 -1.88
C GLY A 212 -6.60 18.09 -1.09
N CYS A 213 -6.21 17.01 -0.41
CA CYS A 213 -4.96 16.90 0.34
C CYS A 213 -3.81 16.37 -0.53
N GLU A 214 -2.76 17.18 -0.77
CA GLU A 214 -1.63 16.81 -1.65
C GLU A 214 -0.91 15.53 -1.22
N LYS A 215 -0.56 15.38 0.06
CA LYS A 215 0.08 14.16 0.58
C LYS A 215 -0.83 12.93 0.47
N CYS A 216 -2.13 13.11 0.72
CA CYS A 216 -3.10 12.05 0.61
C CYS A 216 -3.27 11.60 -0.85
N ARG A 217 -3.28 12.57 -1.78
CA ARG A 217 -3.31 12.33 -3.23
C ARG A 217 -2.04 11.61 -3.70
N LEU A 218 -0.87 12.05 -3.23
CA LEU A 218 0.42 11.40 -3.49
C LEU A 218 0.39 9.92 -3.08
N TRP A 219 0.08 9.64 -1.81
CA TRP A 219 0.06 8.25 -1.31
C TRP A 219 -1.05 7.41 -1.92
N GLY A 220 -2.23 8.00 -2.17
CA GLY A 220 -3.30 7.35 -2.91
C GLY A 220 -2.84 6.90 -4.29
N LYS A 221 -2.20 7.78 -5.09
CA LYS A 221 -1.65 7.40 -6.39
C LYS A 221 -0.56 6.33 -6.27
N VAL A 222 0.36 6.46 -5.32
CA VAL A 222 1.42 5.45 -5.07
C VAL A 222 0.82 4.07 -4.78
N GLN A 223 -0.16 4.00 -3.89
CA GLN A 223 -0.82 2.75 -3.50
C GLN A 223 -1.63 2.14 -4.66
N PHE A 224 -2.38 2.96 -5.41
CA PHE A 224 -3.16 2.47 -6.56
C PHE A 224 -2.30 2.03 -7.74
N HIS A 225 -1.16 2.68 -8.00
CA HIS A 225 -0.17 2.16 -8.95
C HIS A 225 0.44 0.82 -8.48
N GLY A 226 0.68 0.68 -7.17
CA GLY A 226 1.10 -0.59 -6.58
C GLY A 226 0.06 -1.70 -6.77
N LEU A 227 -1.22 -1.39 -6.56
CA LEU A 227 -2.34 -2.31 -6.79
C LEU A 227 -2.41 -2.71 -8.27
N LEU A 228 -2.40 -1.74 -9.19
CA LEU A 228 -2.40 -2.02 -10.63
C LEU A 228 -1.23 -2.94 -11.02
N THR A 229 -0.04 -2.69 -10.48
CA THR A 229 1.14 -3.55 -10.70
C THR A 229 0.90 -4.97 -10.19
N ALA A 230 0.32 -5.13 -9.00
CA ALA A 230 -0.01 -6.44 -8.44
C ALA A 230 -1.03 -7.21 -9.28
N PHE A 231 -2.09 -6.55 -9.76
CA PHE A 231 -3.08 -7.18 -10.65
C PHE A 231 -2.51 -7.54 -12.02
N ASN A 232 -1.63 -6.70 -12.59
CA ASN A 232 -0.92 -7.05 -13.82
C ASN A 232 -0.06 -8.31 -13.62
N VAL A 233 0.65 -8.41 -12.49
CA VAL A 233 1.42 -9.62 -12.14
C VAL A 233 0.52 -10.84 -11.96
N GLN A 234 -0.66 -10.68 -11.36
CA GLN A 234 -1.64 -11.77 -11.27
C GLN A 234 -2.02 -12.29 -12.65
N ASN A 235 -2.23 -11.39 -13.61
CA ASN A 235 -2.60 -11.69 -14.99
C ASN A 235 -1.42 -12.18 -15.85
N GLY A 236 -0.29 -12.55 -15.24
CA GLY A 236 0.88 -13.09 -15.93
C GLY A 236 1.80 -12.04 -16.55
N GLN A 237 1.52 -10.75 -16.36
CA GLN A 237 2.41 -9.67 -16.78
C GLN A 237 3.55 -9.49 -15.76
N GLN A 238 4.52 -8.65 -16.10
CA GLN A 238 5.62 -8.29 -15.22
C GLN A 238 5.73 -6.77 -15.18
N PRO A 239 6.22 -6.17 -14.08
CA PRO A 239 6.43 -4.73 -14.06
C PRO A 239 7.40 -4.35 -15.19
N LYS A 240 7.02 -3.35 -15.98
CA LYS A 240 7.72 -2.96 -17.22
C LYS A 240 9.04 -2.26 -16.93
N CYS A 241 9.13 -1.57 -15.79
CA CYS A 241 10.29 -0.81 -15.37
C CYS A 241 10.42 -0.80 -13.85
N LEU A 242 11.57 -0.32 -13.35
CA LEU A 242 11.81 -0.19 -11.91
C LEU A 242 10.76 0.69 -11.22
N ALA A 243 10.24 1.73 -11.89
CA ALA A 243 9.25 2.64 -11.28
C ALA A 243 7.95 1.91 -10.88
N GLU A 244 7.44 1.02 -11.72
CA GLU A 244 6.28 0.17 -11.38
C GLU A 244 6.58 -0.72 -10.17
N PHE A 245 7.79 -1.29 -10.11
CA PHE A 245 8.23 -2.08 -8.98
C PHE A 245 8.42 -1.24 -7.70
N VAL A 246 8.82 0.04 -7.81
CA VAL A 246 8.87 0.97 -6.69
C VAL A 246 7.48 1.20 -6.10
N TYR A 247 6.45 1.46 -6.92
CA TYR A 247 5.08 1.60 -6.42
C TYR A 247 4.60 0.32 -5.72
N PHE A 248 4.92 -0.84 -6.29
CA PHE A 248 4.61 -2.13 -5.67
C PHE A 248 5.29 -2.29 -4.29
N ILE A 249 6.60 -2.03 -4.19
CA ILE A 249 7.34 -2.12 -2.93
C ILE A 249 6.81 -1.12 -1.91
N GLN A 250 6.44 0.10 -2.32
CA GLN A 250 5.89 1.10 -1.41
C GLN A 250 4.52 0.68 -0.88
N LEU A 251 3.63 0.16 -1.73
CA LEU A 251 2.36 -0.44 -1.27
C LEU A 251 2.61 -1.59 -0.29
N MET A 252 3.47 -2.55 -0.66
CA MET A 252 3.81 -3.69 0.20
C MET A 252 4.34 -3.22 1.55
N THR A 253 5.21 -2.21 1.57
CA THR A 253 5.74 -1.60 2.79
C THR A 253 4.60 -1.07 3.67
N LYS A 254 3.67 -0.31 3.12
CA LYS A 254 2.54 0.26 3.89
C LYS A 254 1.66 -0.81 4.51
N LEU A 255 1.32 -1.84 3.74
CA LEU A 255 0.50 -2.94 4.23
C LEU A 255 1.23 -3.77 5.30
N THR A 256 2.51 -4.08 5.10
CA THR A 256 3.34 -4.80 6.08
C THR A 256 3.47 -4.02 7.39
N VAL A 257 3.78 -2.72 7.31
CA VAL A 257 3.92 -1.85 8.48
C VAL A 257 2.57 -1.73 9.20
N SER A 258 1.47 -1.49 8.49
CA SER A 258 0.14 -1.44 9.10
C SER A 258 -0.25 -2.76 9.77
N CYS A 259 0.11 -3.92 9.20
CA CYS A 259 -0.14 -5.22 9.82
C CYS A 259 0.59 -5.35 11.17
N VAL A 260 1.87 -4.96 11.22
CA VAL A 260 2.66 -4.95 12.46
C VAL A 260 2.12 -3.93 13.47
N ASP A 261 1.76 -2.73 13.03
CA ASP A 261 1.23 -1.68 13.89
C ASP A 261 -0.12 -2.07 14.51
N VAL A 262 -0.99 -2.77 13.77
CA VAL A 262 -2.22 -3.34 14.34
C VAL A 262 -1.89 -4.28 15.51
N THR A 263 -0.91 -5.17 15.36
CA THR A 263 -0.48 -6.06 16.47
C THR A 263 0.06 -5.25 17.65
N ASN A 264 0.77 -4.15 17.42
CA ASN A 264 1.31 -3.31 18.49
C ASN A 264 0.22 -2.50 19.22
N PHE A 265 -0.80 -2.00 18.52
CA PHE A 265 -1.91 -1.29 19.14
C PHE A 265 -2.84 -2.20 19.96
N LEU A 266 -2.86 -3.50 19.66
CA LEU A 266 -3.70 -4.50 20.35
C LEU A 266 -3.00 -5.17 21.55
N LYS A 267 -1.70 -4.94 21.73
CA LYS A 267 -0.98 -5.30 22.97
C LYS A 267 -1.32 -4.31 24.08
#